data_AF-A0A542B9Q7-F1
#
_entry.id   AF-A0A542B9Q7-F1
#
_cell.length_a   1.000
_cell.length_b   1.000
_cell.length_c   1.000
_cell.angle_alpha   90.00
_cell.angle_beta   90.00
_cell.angle_gamma   90.00
#
_symmetry.space_group_name_H-M   'P 1'
#
loop_
_entity.id
_entity.type
_entity.pdbx_description
1 polymer ?
#
loop_
_entity_poly.entity_id
_entity_poly.type
_entity_poly.pdbx_seq_one_letter_code
_entity_poly.pdbx_strand_id
1 'polypeptide(L)'
;MASVDTFFLQPFKTHRKRLVPGLRVLAKTKHHALNEGERLGRTAEGVAVIHVTADDETGEVSALDVLARHGAIPEEFEEQIRAL
;
A
#
# COMPACT_ATOMS: atom_id res chain seq x y z
N MET A 1 3.97 25.07 1.22
CA MET A 1 4.22 23.64 1.00
C MET A 1 2.88 22.96 1.07
N ALA A 2 2.30 22.65 -0.09
CA ALA A 2 1.13 21.80 -0.15
C ALA A 2 1.61 20.37 -0.40
N SER A 3 0.91 19.40 0.17
CA SER A 3 1.27 17.99 0.03
C SER A 3 0.19 17.30 -0.77
N VAL A 4 0.61 16.44 -1.71
CA VAL A 4 -0.31 15.60 -2.48
C VAL A 4 -0.43 14.25 -1.81
N ASP A 5 -1.66 13.90 -1.46
CA ASP A 5 -1.99 12.59 -0.92
C ASP A 5 -2.30 11.61 -2.06
N THR A 6 -1.56 10.49 -2.08
CA THR A 6 -1.81 9.38 -2.99
C THR A 6 -2.10 8.11 -2.20
N PHE A 7 -3.09 7.34 -2.63
CA PHE A 7 -3.43 6.07 -1.99
C PHE A 7 -3.25 4.93 -3.00
N PHE A 8 -2.61 3.85 -2.56
CA PHE A 8 -2.52 2.64 -3.36
C PHE A 8 -2.59 1.40 -2.50
N LEU A 9 -2.96 0.29 -3.14
CA LEU A 9 -3.01 -1.01 -2.54
C LEU A 9 -1.92 -1.87 -3.14
N GLN A 10 -1.21 -2.59 -2.29
CA GLN A 10 -0.22 -3.59 -2.67
C GLN A 10 -0.76 -4.97 -2.30
N PRO A 11 -1.40 -5.68 -3.23
CA PRO A 11 -1.72 -7.09 -3.05
C PRO A 11 -0.44 -7.92 -3.05
N PHE A 12 -0.47 -9.05 -2.36
CA PHE A 12 0.56 -10.07 -2.33
C PHE A 12 -0.04 -11.43 -2.72
N LYS A 13 0.76 -12.22 -3.40
CA LYS A 13 0.41 -13.59 -3.80
C LYS A 13 1.57 -14.53 -3.48
N THR A 14 1.28 -15.79 -3.16
CA THR A 14 2.35 -16.79 -3.06
C THR A 14 2.84 -17.17 -4.44
N HIS A 15 4.15 -17.07 -4.62
CA HIS A 15 4.87 -17.64 -5.74
C HIS A 15 6.06 -18.43 -5.21
N ARG A 16 6.13 -19.72 -5.55
CA ARG A 16 7.19 -20.65 -5.10
C ARG A 16 7.41 -20.61 -3.57
N LYS A 17 6.33 -20.63 -2.79
CA LYS A 17 6.31 -20.58 -1.31
C LYS A 17 6.81 -19.26 -0.71
N ARG A 18 6.85 -18.17 -1.47
CA ARG A 18 7.16 -16.83 -0.97
C ARG A 18 6.07 -15.86 -1.37
N LEU A 19 5.74 -14.93 -0.48
CA LEU A 19 4.87 -13.81 -0.81
C LEU A 19 5.62 -12.85 -1.72
N VAL A 20 5.03 -12.56 -2.87
CA VAL A 20 5.57 -11.59 -3.83
C VAL A 20 4.54 -10.49 -4.09
N PRO A 21 4.97 -9.24 -4.30
CA PRO A 21 4.06 -8.16 -4.64
C PRO A 21 3.35 -8.45 -5.96
N GLY A 22 2.03 -8.27 -5.97
CA GLY A 22 1.18 -8.30 -7.15
C GLY A 22 1.04 -6.92 -7.80
N LEU A 23 0.06 -6.81 -8.71
CA LEU A 23 -0.27 -5.55 -9.38
C LEU A 23 -0.81 -4.54 -8.38
N ARG A 24 -0.21 -3.34 -8.34
CA ARG A 24 -0.68 -2.23 -7.51
C ARG A 24 -2.00 -1.68 -8.04
N VAL A 25 -2.89 -1.34 -7.12
CA VAL A 25 -4.18 -0.70 -7.43
C VAL A 25 -4.17 0.71 -6.87
N LEU A 26 -4.44 1.71 -7.70
CA LEU A 26 -4.50 3.10 -7.26
C LEU A 26 -5.91 3.43 -6.74
N ALA A 27 -5.97 4.20 -5.67
CA ALA A 27 -7.21 4.70 -5.09
C ALA A 27 -7.20 6.22 -5.04
N LYS A 28 -8.31 6.83 -5.45
CA LYS A 28 -8.47 8.29 -5.49
C LYS A 28 -8.65 8.93 -4.11
N THR A 29 -9.13 8.17 -3.12
CA THR A 29 -9.42 8.66 -1.77
C THR A 29 -9.10 7.60 -0.74
N LYS A 30 -8.83 8.04 0.51
CA LYS A 30 -8.60 7.15 1.65
C LYS A 30 -9.73 6.14 1.86
N HIS A 31 -10.98 6.62 1.84
CA HIS A 31 -12.15 5.76 2.04
C HIS A 31 -12.27 4.69 0.95
N HIS A 32 -12.03 5.07 -0.32
CA HIS A 32 -12.03 4.10 -1.40
C HIS A 32 -10.88 3.08 -1.24
N ALA A 33 -9.70 3.52 -0.83
CA ALA A 33 -8.56 2.64 -0.60
C ALA A 33 -8.83 1.59 0.49
N LEU A 34 -9.47 1.99 1.60
CA LEU A 34 -9.81 1.06 2.68
C LEU A 34 -10.86 0.03 2.24
N ASN A 35 -11.92 0.47 1.59
CA ASN A 35 -12.97 -0.44 1.12
C ASN A 35 -12.45 -1.43 0.07
N GLU A 36 -11.62 -0.94 -0.85
CA GLU A 36 -11.02 -1.78 -1.88
C GLU A 36 -10.00 -2.75 -1.27
N GLY A 37 -9.31 -2.35 -0.21
CA GLY A 37 -8.38 -3.20 0.54
C GLY A 37 -9.08 -4.34 1.24
N GLU A 38 -10.21 -4.05 1.88
CA GLU A 38 -11.04 -5.09 2.50
C GLU A 38 -11.58 -6.05 1.43
N ARG A 39 -12.04 -5.52 0.29
CA ARG A 39 -12.57 -6.32 -0.82
C ARG A 39 -11.50 -7.26 -1.40
N LEU A 40 -10.31 -6.74 -1.69
CA LEU A 40 -9.19 -7.53 -2.23
C LEU A 40 -8.62 -8.50 -1.20
N GLY A 41 -8.61 -8.12 0.08
CA GLY A 41 -8.15 -8.97 1.17
C GLY A 41 -8.97 -10.25 1.34
N ARG A 42 -10.19 -10.33 0.76
CA ARG A 42 -11.00 -11.56 0.74
C ARG A 42 -10.54 -12.60 -0.27
N THR A 43 -9.78 -12.19 -1.29
CA THR A 43 -9.36 -13.09 -2.39
C THR A 43 -7.84 -13.19 -2.53
N ALA A 44 -7.10 -12.15 -2.16
CA ALA A 44 -5.65 -12.16 -2.11
C ALA A 44 -5.16 -12.78 -0.81
N GLU A 45 -3.96 -13.37 -0.84
CA GLU A 45 -3.33 -13.90 0.37
C GLU A 45 -2.91 -12.80 1.34
N GLY A 46 -2.58 -11.63 0.82
CA GLY A 46 -2.51 -10.42 1.60
C GLY A 46 -2.58 -9.14 0.78
N VAL A 47 -2.89 -8.04 1.44
CA VAL A 47 -3.02 -6.70 0.88
C VAL A 47 -2.57 -5.68 1.91
N ALA A 48 -1.65 -4.80 1.52
CA ALA A 48 -1.32 -3.60 2.28
C ALA A 48 -2.00 -2.38 1.63
N VAL A 49 -2.68 -1.56 2.42
CA VAL A 49 -3.23 -0.27 1.98
C VAL A 49 -2.28 0.82 2.41
N ILE A 50 -1.73 1.55 1.44
CA ILE A 50 -0.66 2.54 1.65
C ILE A 50 -1.17 3.94 1.33
N HIS A 51 -0.80 4.88 2.20
CA HIS A 51 -0.92 6.32 1.99
C HIS A 51 0.49 6.89 1.76
N VAL A 52 0.63 7.60 0.65
CA VAL A 52 1.84 8.33 0.29
C VAL A 52 1.54 9.81 0.40
N THR A 53 2.36 10.53 1.13
CA THR A 53 2.37 11.98 1.13
C THR A 53 3.60 12.44 0.36
N ALA A 54 3.40 13.22 -0.68
CA ALA A 54 4.48 13.79 -1.49
C ALA A 54 4.39 15.31 -1.50
N ASP A 55 5.54 15.98 -1.64
CA ASP A 55 5.62 17.43 -1.79
C ASP A 55 5.14 17.84 -3.20
N ASP A 56 4.27 18.84 -3.27
CA ASP A 56 3.60 19.22 -4.52
C ASP A 56 4.50 19.98 -5.52
N GLU A 57 5.57 20.59 -5.03
CA GLU A 57 6.54 21.35 -5.84
C GLU A 57 7.61 20.42 -6.45
N THR A 58 8.07 19.43 -5.70
CA THR A 58 9.18 18.55 -6.07
C THR A 58 8.74 17.16 -6.54
N GLY A 59 7.56 16.69 -6.11
CA GLY A 59 7.10 15.33 -6.33
C GLY A 59 7.84 14.28 -5.48
N GLU A 60 8.68 14.72 -4.53
CA GLU A 60 9.40 13.82 -3.63
C GLU A 60 8.46 13.23 -2.58
N VAL A 61 8.59 11.93 -2.34
CA VAL A 61 7.83 11.25 -1.29
C VAL A 61 8.33 11.71 0.07
N SER A 62 7.47 12.39 0.82
CA SER A 62 7.77 12.90 2.15
C SER A 62 7.43 11.91 3.26
N ALA A 63 6.44 11.03 3.04
CA ALA A 63 6.05 10.00 4.01
C ALA A 63 5.32 8.82 3.34
N LEU A 64 5.42 7.63 3.96
CA LEU A 64 4.66 6.43 3.63
C LEU A 64 4.03 5.81 4.88
N ASP A 65 2.70 5.69 4.87
CA ASP A 65 1.94 5.12 5.98
C ASP A 65 1.15 3.87 5.56
N VAL A 66 1.20 2.82 6.37
CA VAL A 66 0.31 1.65 6.23
C VAL A 66 -1.01 1.94 6.92
N LEU A 67 -2.06 2.18 6.14
CA LEU A 67 -3.40 2.48 6.66
C LEU A 67 -4.13 1.22 7.13
N ALA A 68 -3.97 0.11 6.41
CA ALA A 68 -4.63 -1.15 6.73
C ALA A 68 -3.82 -2.34 6.22
N ARG A 69 -4.00 -3.48 6.89
CA ARG A 69 -3.39 -4.76 6.57
C ARG A 69 -4.48 -5.80 6.47
N HIS A 70 -4.48 -6.57 5.39
CA HIS A 70 -5.36 -7.71 5.21
C HIS A 70 -4.51 -8.92 4.85
N GLY A 71 -4.65 -10.03 5.58
CA GLY A 71 -3.88 -11.25 5.31
C GLY A 71 -2.37 -11.11 5.57
N ALA A 72 -1.56 -11.84 4.82
CA ALA A 72 -0.13 -11.96 5.03
C ALA A 72 0.67 -10.94 4.21
N ILE A 73 1.57 -10.20 4.88
CA ILE A 73 2.43 -9.19 4.26
C ILE A 73 3.90 -9.59 4.55
N PRO A 74 4.82 -9.52 3.57
CA PRO A 74 6.24 -9.78 3.82
C PRO A 74 6.84 -8.79 4.83
N GLU A 75 7.62 -9.28 5.80
CA GLU A 75 8.32 -8.42 6.77
C GLU A 75 9.25 -7.41 6.07
N GLU A 76 9.97 -7.84 5.03
CA GLU A 76 10.84 -6.98 4.21
C GLU A 76 10.10 -5.76 3.62
N PHE A 77 8.81 -5.92 3.30
CA PHE A 77 8.00 -4.81 2.79
C PHE A 77 7.65 -3.83 3.91
N GLU A 78 7.36 -4.32 5.12
CA GLU A 78 7.12 -3.44 6.26
C GLU A 78 8.37 -2.66 6.65
N GLU A 79 9.53 -3.30 6.61
CA GLU A 79 10.82 -2.64 6.87
C GLU A 79 11.09 -1.54 5.85
N GLN A 80 10.81 -1.79 4.56
CA GLN A 80 10.95 -0.77 3.51
C GLN A 80 10.07 0.44 3.76
N ILE A 81 8.83 0.26 4.22
CA ILE A 81 7.93 1.38 4.51
C ILE A 81 8.41 2.15 5.74
N ARG A 82 8.89 1.46 6.78
CA ARG A 82 9.40 2.10 8.01
C ARG A 82 10.74 2.79 7.83
N ALA A 83 11.52 2.43 6.80
CA ALA A 83 12.83 2.99 6.52
C ALA A 83 12.77 4.29 5.70
N LEU A 84 11.59 4.68 5.22
CA LEU A 84 11.30 5.95 4.54
C LEU A 84 10.82 7.00 5.56
#